data_AF-A0A7V5KTG7-F1
#
_entry.id   AF-A0A7V5KTG7-F1
#
_cell.length_a   1.000
_cell.length_b   1.000
_cell.length_c   1.000
_cell.angle_alpha   90.00
_cell.angle_beta   90.00
_cell.angle_gamma   90.00
#
_symmetry.space_group_name_H-M   'P 1'
#
loop_
_entity.id
_entity.type
_entity.pdbx_description
1 polymer ?
#
loop_
_entity_poly.entity_id
_entity_poly.type
_entity_poly.pdbx_seq_one_letter_code
_entity_poly.pdbx_strand_id
1 'polypeptide(L)'
;MSSEVVMTIGHSTRPIDDFIAILHAYGVQEIVDVRKMPGSRRYPQFNSDTLARALAGAGIGYIHVPGLGGLRAPKPDSVNTAWCNRSFRGYADYMQTPEFQSNLNKLIRLARTKRVAVMCAEAVPWR
;
A
#
# COMPACT_ATOMS: atom_id res chain seq x y z
N MET A 1 16.32 -4.01 -20.11
CA MET A 1 15.02 -3.33 -19.92
C MET A 1 14.66 -3.42 -18.45
N SER A 2 14.79 -2.33 -17.69
CA SER A 2 14.27 -2.27 -16.32
C SER A 2 12.75 -2.23 -16.40
N SER A 3 12.09 -3.34 -16.10
CA SER A 3 10.64 -3.42 -16.10
C SER A 3 10.07 -2.55 -14.96
N GLU A 4 9.14 -1.63 -15.26
CA GLU A 4 8.41 -0.83 -14.27
C GLU A 4 7.35 -1.67 -13.53
N VAL A 5 7.75 -2.83 -13.01
CA VAL A 5 6.84 -3.77 -12.35
C VAL A 5 6.65 -3.34 -10.91
N VAL A 6 5.41 -3.02 -10.56
CA VAL A 6 4.96 -2.79 -9.19
C VAL A 6 4.15 -4.01 -8.77
N MET A 7 4.61 -4.72 -7.75
CA MET A 7 3.84 -5.82 -7.15
C MET A 7 2.86 -5.29 -6.12
N THR A 8 1.87 -6.10 -5.75
CA THR A 8 0.95 -5.79 -4.66
C THR A 8 0.92 -6.95 -3.67
N ILE A 9 0.76 -6.65 -2.38
CA ILE A 9 0.64 -7.67 -1.34
C ILE A 9 -0.35 -7.23 -0.27
N GLY A 10 -1.21 -8.15 0.16
CA GLY A 10 -2.03 -8.02 1.35
C GLY A 10 -1.36 -8.73 2.52
N HIS A 11 -1.29 -8.09 3.69
CA HIS A 11 -0.70 -8.76 4.86
C HIS A 11 -1.66 -9.78 5.52
N SER A 12 -2.98 -9.58 5.37
CA SER A 12 -4.02 -10.42 5.96
C SER A 12 -3.75 -10.72 7.45
N THR A 13 -3.89 -11.98 7.82
CA THR A 13 -3.60 -12.54 9.14
C THR A 13 -2.30 -13.33 9.17
N ARG A 14 -1.40 -13.14 8.19
CA ARG A 14 -0.19 -13.96 8.04
C ARG A 14 0.77 -13.77 9.23
N PRO A 15 1.46 -14.83 9.68
CA PRO A 15 2.66 -14.69 10.48
C PRO A 15 3.69 -13.80 9.77
N ILE A 16 4.52 -13.10 10.54
CA ILE A 16 5.52 -12.18 9.97
C ILE A 16 6.57 -12.93 9.13
N ASP A 17 6.95 -14.14 9.55
CA ASP A 17 7.95 -14.95 8.86
C ASP A 17 7.44 -15.42 7.49
N ASP A 18 6.19 -15.87 7.40
CA ASP A 18 5.54 -16.23 6.14
C ASP A 18 5.45 -15.04 5.19
N PHE A 19 5.13 -13.86 5.73
CA PHE A 19 5.08 -12.62 4.95
C PHE A 19 6.46 -12.29 4.36
N ILE A 20 7.51 -12.32 5.17
CA ILE A 20 8.89 -12.08 4.74
C ILE A 20 9.35 -13.14 3.73
N ALA A 21 9.00 -14.42 3.94
CA ALA A 21 9.34 -15.50 3.01
C ALA A 21 8.75 -15.27 1.61
N ILE A 22 7.50 -14.78 1.53
CA ILE A 22 6.89 -14.40 0.24
C ILE A 22 7.67 -13.24 -0.39
N LEU A 23 8.02 -12.21 0.38
CA LEU A 23 8.78 -11.07 -0.15
C LEU A 23 10.12 -11.52 -0.75
N HIS A 24 10.84 -12.40 -0.07
CA HIS A 24 12.09 -12.96 -0.59
C HIS A 24 11.88 -13.83 -1.83
N ALA A 25 10.84 -14.68 -1.85
CA ALA A 25 10.55 -15.53 -2.99
C ALA A 25 10.34 -14.74 -4.29
N TYR A 26 9.80 -13.51 -4.19
CA TYR A 26 9.63 -12.60 -5.32
C TYR A 26 10.76 -11.55 -5.44
N GLY A 27 11.75 -11.58 -4.55
CA GLY A 27 12.88 -10.66 -4.52
C GLY A 27 12.48 -9.21 -4.27
N VAL A 28 11.41 -8.97 -3.50
CA VAL A 28 11.00 -7.63 -3.09
C VAL A 28 12.10 -7.00 -2.24
N GLN A 29 12.49 -5.76 -2.59
CA GLN A 29 13.53 -5.00 -1.91
C GLN A 29 12.96 -3.88 -1.04
N GLU A 30 11.71 -3.48 -1.27
CA GLU A 30 11.07 -2.35 -0.57
C GLU A 30 9.55 -2.56 -0.49
N ILE A 31 9.01 -2.42 0.72
CA ILE A 31 7.58 -2.36 0.98
C ILE A 31 7.11 -0.91 0.96
N VAL A 32 6.09 -0.65 0.15
CA VAL A 32 5.37 0.62 0.10
C VAL A 32 4.04 0.44 0.81
N ASP A 33 3.98 0.79 2.09
CA ASP A 33 2.75 0.69 2.88
C ASP A 33 1.81 1.86 2.58
N VAL A 34 0.64 1.56 1.99
CA VAL A 34 -0.34 2.58 1.61
C VAL A 34 -1.50 2.68 2.60
N ARG A 35 -1.46 1.93 3.71
CA ARG A 35 -2.51 1.96 4.73
C ARG A 35 -2.55 3.35 5.35
N LYS A 36 -3.71 4.02 5.29
CA LYS A 36 -3.89 5.34 5.93
C LYS A 36 -3.64 5.27 7.45
N MET A 37 -4.03 4.17 8.08
CA MET A 37 -3.81 3.88 9.50
C MET A 37 -3.10 2.53 9.62
N PRO A 38 -1.76 2.51 9.65
CA PRO A 38 -0.94 1.28 9.69
C PRO A 38 -0.77 0.74 11.12
N GLY A 39 -1.86 0.75 11.91
CA GLY A 39 -1.87 0.28 13.30
C GLY A 39 -3.02 -0.69 13.54
N SER A 40 -2.75 -1.79 14.24
CA SER A 40 -3.71 -2.83 14.57
C SER A 40 -3.39 -3.46 15.93
N ARG A 41 -4.40 -3.53 16.80
CA ARG A 41 -4.30 -4.33 18.04
C ARG A 41 -4.37 -5.83 17.76
N ARG A 42 -5.07 -6.22 16.69
CA ARG A 42 -5.26 -7.62 16.31
C ARG A 42 -4.05 -8.21 15.60
N TYR A 43 -3.33 -7.38 14.83
CA TYR A 43 -2.15 -7.78 14.05
C TYR A 43 -0.97 -6.86 14.36
N PRO A 44 -0.47 -6.86 15.61
CA PRO A 44 0.59 -5.94 16.04
C PRO A 44 1.90 -6.12 15.27
N GLN A 45 2.15 -7.29 14.68
CA GLN A 45 3.32 -7.53 13.83
C GLN A 45 3.35 -6.65 12.57
N PHE A 46 2.18 -6.18 12.12
CA PHE A 46 2.06 -5.27 10.98
C PHE A 46 1.88 -3.80 11.40
N ASN A 47 2.11 -3.44 12.67
CA ASN A 47 2.22 -2.03 13.05
C ASN A 47 3.47 -1.42 12.41
N SER A 48 3.42 -0.17 11.94
CA SER A 48 4.52 0.49 11.22
C SER A 48 5.91 0.22 11.82
N ASP A 49 6.10 0.51 13.11
CA ASP A 49 7.41 0.39 13.75
C ASP A 49 7.87 -1.07 13.89
N THR A 50 6.92 -1.97 14.16
CA THR A 50 7.21 -3.41 14.30
C THR A 50 7.56 -4.02 12.95
N LEU A 51 6.78 -3.70 11.92
CA LEU A 51 7.00 -4.15 10.56
C LEU A 51 8.30 -3.60 9.98
N ALA A 52 8.57 -2.30 10.17
CA ALA A 52 9.81 -1.68 9.71
C ALA A 52 11.05 -2.37 10.28
N ARG A 53 11.04 -2.70 11.59
CA ARG A 53 12.13 -3.45 12.23
C ARG A 53 12.28 -4.87 11.68
N ALA A 54 11.17 -5.59 11.52
CA ALA A 54 11.17 -6.95 10.99
C ALA A 54 11.72 -7.00 9.55
N LEU A 55 11.26 -6.08 8.70
CA LEU A 55 11.74 -5.96 7.32
C LEU A 55 13.21 -5.56 7.26
N ALA A 56 13.65 -4.61 8.10
CA ALA A 56 15.05 -4.21 8.17
C ALA A 56 15.95 -5.39 8.58
N GLY A 57 15.52 -6.21 9.54
CA GLY A 57 16.22 -7.44 9.92
C GLY A 57 16.34 -8.47 8.79
N ALA A 58 15.40 -8.44 7.84
CA ALA A 58 15.41 -9.26 6.63
C ALA A 58 16.09 -8.56 5.42
N GLY A 59 16.64 -7.36 5.58
CA GLY A 59 17.26 -6.61 4.49
C GLY A 59 16.28 -6.01 3.48
N ILE A 60 15.01 -5.86 3.86
CA ILE A 60 13.94 -5.28 3.03
C ILE A 60 13.62 -3.87 3.55
N GLY A 61 13.55 -2.90 2.64
CA GLY A 61 13.16 -1.53 2.96
C GLY A 61 11.68 -1.40 3.33
N TYR A 62 11.35 -0.36 4.09
CA TYR A 62 9.98 0.02 4.40
C TYR A 62 9.78 1.52 4.24
N ILE A 63 8.77 1.92 3.46
CA ILE A 63 8.29 3.29 3.40
C ILE A 63 6.77 3.34 3.57
N HIS A 64 6.29 4.36 4.29
CA HIS A 64 4.86 4.61 4.48
C HIS A 64 4.39 5.73 3.54
N VAL A 65 3.44 5.42 2.67
CA VAL A 65 2.89 6.32 1.65
C VAL A 65 1.36 6.31 1.68
N PRO A 66 0.73 6.91 2.71
CA PRO A 66 -0.74 6.92 2.87
C PRO A 66 -1.47 7.72 1.77
N GLY A 67 -0.72 8.51 0.99
CA GLY A 67 -1.19 9.21 -0.20
C GLY A 67 -1.54 8.30 -1.38
N LEU A 68 -1.27 7.00 -1.30
CA LEU A 68 -1.75 6.00 -2.27
C LEU A 68 -2.86 5.10 -1.69
N GLY A 69 -3.35 5.43 -0.49
CA GLY A 69 -4.35 4.64 0.23
C GLY A 69 -5.80 5.03 -0.12
N GLY A 70 -6.69 4.03 -0.06
CA GLY A 70 -8.09 4.14 -0.46
C GLY A 70 -9.05 4.85 0.51
N LEU A 71 -8.67 5.06 1.78
CA LEU A 71 -9.59 5.62 2.78
C LEU A 71 -9.81 7.12 2.56
N ARG A 72 -10.85 7.44 1.80
CA ARG A 72 -11.23 8.78 1.32
C ARG A 72 -12.75 8.95 1.35
N ALA A 73 -13.20 10.18 1.61
CA ALA A 73 -14.61 10.55 1.52
C ALA A 73 -14.90 11.08 0.10
N PRO A 74 -16.07 10.78 -0.48
CA PRO A 74 -16.47 11.36 -1.76
C PRO A 74 -16.70 12.87 -1.64
N LYS A 75 -16.38 13.59 -2.71
CA LYS A 75 -16.70 15.01 -2.82
C LYS A 75 -18.21 15.20 -3.02
N PRO A 76 -18.81 16.30 -2.52
CA PRO A 76 -20.23 16.59 -2.75
C PRO A 76 -20.59 16.67 -4.24
N ASP A 77 -19.66 17.16 -5.06
CA ASP A 77 -19.76 17.36 -6.51
C ASP A 77 -19.02 16.25 -7.31
N SER A 78 -18.91 15.05 -6.73
CA SER A 78 -18.22 13.92 -7.37
C SER A 78 -18.80 13.60 -8.75
N VAL A 79 -17.95 13.65 -9.77
CA VAL A 79 -18.26 13.17 -11.13
C VAL A 79 -18.30 11.65 -11.23
N ASN A 80 -17.79 10.95 -10.21
CA ASN A 80 -17.64 9.49 -10.17
C ASN A 80 -18.90 8.78 -9.66
N THR A 81 -20.07 9.22 -10.10
CA THR A 81 -21.39 8.81 -9.56
C THR A 81 -21.74 7.35 -9.86
N ALA A 82 -21.11 6.74 -10.88
CA ALA A 82 -21.29 5.33 -11.23
C ALA A 82 -20.83 4.35 -10.13
N TRP A 83 -19.95 4.78 -9.22
CA TRP A 83 -19.60 3.97 -8.04
C TRP A 83 -20.73 4.00 -7.01
N CYS A 84 -21.34 2.84 -6.74
CA CYS A 84 -22.36 2.69 -5.70
C CYS A 84 -21.76 2.79 -4.29
N ASN A 85 -20.54 2.28 -4.09
CA ASN A 85 -19.86 2.36 -2.79
C ASN A 85 -19.23 3.74 -2.59
N ARG A 86 -19.57 4.41 -1.48
CA ARG A 86 -19.07 5.77 -1.17
C ARG A 86 -17.56 5.84 -1.03
N SER A 87 -16.91 4.82 -0.48
CA SER A 87 -15.45 4.77 -0.32
C SER A 87 -14.75 4.65 -1.67
N PHE A 88 -15.28 3.83 -2.60
CA PHE A 88 -14.74 3.75 -3.96
C PHE A 88 -14.92 5.05 -4.74
N ARG A 89 -16.08 5.69 -4.60
CA ARG A 89 -16.31 7.03 -5.16
C ARG A 89 -15.28 8.04 -4.63
N GLY A 90 -15.08 8.09 -3.31
CA GLY A 90 -14.11 8.98 -2.69
C GLY A 90 -12.67 8.70 -3.10
N TYR A 91 -12.31 7.43 -3.30
CA TYR A 91 -11.00 7.10 -3.84
C TYR A 91 -10.87 7.55 -5.30
N ALA A 92 -11.89 7.35 -6.14
CA ALA A 92 -11.90 7.84 -7.52
C ALA A 92 -11.78 9.37 -7.60
N ASP A 93 -12.46 10.12 -6.73
CA ASP A 93 -12.32 11.57 -6.64
C ASP A 93 -10.90 11.99 -6.26
N TYR A 94 -10.28 11.25 -5.34
CA TYR A 94 -8.92 11.51 -4.89
C TYR A 94 -7.86 11.20 -5.96
N MET A 95 -8.07 10.14 -6.76
CA MET A 95 -7.16 9.78 -7.85
C MET A 95 -7.02 10.88 -8.91
N GLN A 96 -7.99 11.79 -9.00
CA GLN A 96 -7.97 12.94 -9.93
C GLN A 96 -7.21 14.16 -9.36
N THR A 97 -6.64 14.07 -8.16
CA THR A 97 -5.93 15.19 -7.54
C THR A 97 -4.45 15.24 -7.93
N PRO A 98 -3.83 16.44 -7.98
CA PRO A 98 -2.38 16.58 -8.16
C PRO A 98 -1.56 15.86 -7.07
N GLU A 99 -2.12 15.76 -5.86
CA GLU A 99 -1.51 15.06 -4.74
C GLU A 99 -1.36 13.56 -5.03
N PHE A 100 -2.42 12.90 -5.51
CA PHE A 100 -2.36 11.49 -5.91
C PHE A 100 -1.32 11.29 -7.03
N GLN A 101 -1.34 12.13 -8.06
CA GLN A 101 -0.38 12.07 -9.16
C GLN A 101 1.07 12.20 -8.66
N SER A 102 1.33 13.10 -7.71
CA SER A 102 2.67 13.26 -7.10
C SER A 102 3.12 11.99 -6.38
N ASN A 103 2.24 11.37 -5.59
CA ASN A 103 2.54 10.12 -4.90
C ASN A 103 2.74 8.95 -5.87
N LEU A 104 1.94 8.86 -6.93
CA LEU A 104 2.08 7.85 -7.97
C LEU A 104 3.43 7.99 -8.70
N ASN A 105 3.83 9.22 -9.04
CA ASN A 105 5.12 9.50 -9.66
C ASN A 105 6.30 9.10 -8.74
N LYS A 106 6.17 9.27 -7.42
CA LYS A 106 7.18 8.78 -6.46
C LYS A 106 7.30 7.26 -6.50
N LEU A 107 6.18 6.54 -6.51
CA LEU A 107 6.17 5.08 -6.62
C LEU A 107 6.80 4.60 -7.93
N ILE A 108 6.46 5.21 -9.07
CA ILE A 108 7.04 4.87 -10.38
C ILE A 108 8.56 5.06 -10.37
N ARG A 109 9.06 6.19 -9.83
CA ARG A 109 10.51 6.43 -9.71
C ARG A 109 11.20 5.38 -8.83
N LEU A 110 10.56 4.95 -7.76
CA LEU A 110 11.09 3.92 -6.87
C LEU A 110 11.12 2.54 -7.56
N ALA A 111 10.07 2.19 -8.30
CA ALA A 111 9.98 0.94 -9.06
C ALA A 111 11.05 0.82 -10.17
N ARG A 112 11.61 1.94 -10.63
CA ARG A 112 12.73 1.96 -11.60
C ARG A 112 14.07 1.57 -10.99
N THR A 113 14.24 1.72 -9.67
CA THR A 113 15.52 1.48 -8.98
C THR A 113 15.48 0.26 -8.07
N LYS A 114 14.29 -0.11 -7.57
CA LYS A 114 14.09 -1.24 -6.68
C LYS A 114 12.90 -2.08 -7.12
N ARG A 115 12.94 -3.37 -6.78
CA ARG A 115 11.75 -4.22 -6.90
C ARG A 115 10.81 -3.96 -5.71
N VAL A 116 9.69 -3.29 -5.98
CA VAL A 116 8.76 -2.81 -4.95
C VAL A 116 7.49 -3.67 -4.85
N ALA A 117 6.94 -3.77 -3.65
CA ALA A 117 5.57 -4.24 -3.44
C ALA A 117 4.75 -3.20 -2.66
N VAL A 118 3.60 -2.82 -3.22
CA VAL A 118 2.60 -1.98 -2.55
C VAL A 118 1.80 -2.85 -1.59
N MET A 119 1.81 -2.49 -0.32
CA MET A 119 1.18 -3.26 0.74
C MET A 119 -0.08 -2.56 1.26
N CYS A 120 -1.16 -3.34 1.43
CA CYS A 120 -2.38 -2.92 2.09
C CYS A 120 -2.79 -3.92 3.19
N ALA A 121 -3.81 -3.56 3.99
CA ALA A 121 -4.50 -4.50 4.84
C ALA A 121 -5.40 -5.40 3.98
N GLU A 122 -5.20 -6.71 4.05
CA GLU A 122 -6.06 -7.64 3.33
C GLU A 122 -7.31 -7.96 4.15
N ALA A 123 -8.46 -7.60 3.61
CA ALA A 123 -9.74 -8.30 3.59
C ALA A 123 -10.80 -7.22 3.29
N VAL A 124 -11.41 -7.29 2.11
CA VAL A 124 -12.65 -6.59 1.68
C VAL A 124 -13.03 -5.36 2.53
N PRO A 125 -12.24 -4.27 2.59
CA PRO A 125 -12.42 -3.19 3.56
C PRO A 125 -13.69 -2.35 3.36
N TRP A 126 -14.49 -2.67 2.34
CA TRP A 126 -15.76 -2.04 1.98
C TRP A 126 -16.98 -2.93 2.28
N ARG A 127 -16.78 -4.15 2.81
CA ARG A 127 -17.82 -4.89 3.51
C ARG A 127 -17.89 -4.40 4.95
#